data_AF-A0A3B9AP00-F1
#
_entry.id   AF-A0A3B9AP00-F1
#
_cell.length_a   1.000
_cell.length_b   1.000
_cell.length_c   1.000
_cell.angle_alpha   90.00
_cell.angle_beta   90.00
_cell.angle_gamma   90.00
#
_symmetry.space_group_name_H-M   'P 1'
#
loop_
_entity.id
_entity.type
_entity.pdbx_description
1 polymer ?
#
loop_
_entity_poly.entity_id
_entity_poly.type
_entity_poly.pdbx_seq_one_letter_code
_entity_poly.pdbx_strand_id
1 'polypeptide(L)'
;MNFLSRLFGGHSQSDQPDIPFGRFSDAYKSDEQQQAIDRSLEAFEQGDSLEAYRAFFYYLLDVEAKHPNIQWEEKDGVLHFELLQGSQRITGVASQEKLKVESRVARANDLNVGFMRRLMEANFHLKFSRFALDEENNLCIVFDTRTADGSPLKILHAIRELAIHADKQDDLLLGEFAQALSPAGDRQLEAVSEAEKETKYQYVCNAIKAVFAEMDKGKPDPNTYPGTYAYLFLALAFRLDYLVKPEGFMMDLLERVYAAYFSKNNLTPQVKLQQMRREFQTLLERPKEAFFTEMYRTQSTFGANPAVPHGTVASFIDGELANMEWPLQQGHDVLAMAIPQYIAGFILFHQAPPKPDRAFLHLFFQITESSYFRDLGFDIPYTDLDGRLQKVEILKAIKKLTDQFRKQYPRLKPEVQGLNFGSPTLFAKSYLQMIKGLDVTKEEGD
;
A
#
# COMPACT_ATOMS: atom_id res chain seq x y z
N MET A 1 32.47 -23.05 -28.74
CA MET A 1 31.39 -22.69 -29.68
C MET A 1 30.06 -23.07 -29.05
N ASN A 2 29.33 -22.10 -28.47
CA ASN A 2 27.99 -22.35 -27.96
C ASN A 2 26.98 -21.66 -28.88
N PHE A 3 26.68 -22.33 -30.00
CA PHE A 3 25.71 -21.87 -30.99
C PHE A 3 24.26 -21.97 -30.46
N LEU A 4 24.04 -22.70 -29.36
CA LEU A 4 22.74 -22.91 -28.73
C LEU A 4 22.30 -21.77 -27.79
N SER A 5 23.22 -20.96 -27.26
CA SER A 5 22.87 -19.82 -26.38
C SER A 5 22.41 -18.58 -27.14
N ARG A 6 22.52 -18.56 -28.48
CA ARG A 6 21.97 -17.50 -29.34
C ARG A 6 20.60 -17.84 -29.94
N LEU A 7 20.14 -19.09 -29.82
CA LEU A 7 18.88 -19.55 -30.42
C LEU A 7 17.71 -19.59 -29.42
N PHE A 8 18.00 -19.53 -28.13
CA PHE A 8 17.01 -19.34 -27.08
C PHE A 8 17.35 -18.06 -26.34
N GLY A 9 16.76 -16.95 -26.79
CA GLY A 9 16.75 -15.69 -26.07
C GLY A 9 16.00 -15.86 -24.75
N GLY A 10 16.70 -16.36 -23.74
CA GLY A 10 16.25 -16.24 -22.36
C GLY A 10 16.46 -14.79 -21.97
N HIS A 11 15.39 -14.00 -21.93
CA HIS A 11 15.42 -12.78 -21.15
C HIS A 11 15.78 -13.18 -19.72
N SER A 12 16.96 -12.75 -19.28
CA SER A 12 17.33 -12.82 -17.88
C SER A 12 16.29 -12.07 -17.07
N GLN A 13 16.09 -12.48 -15.83
CA GLN A 13 15.19 -11.87 -14.86
C GLN A 13 15.49 -10.38 -14.56
N SER A 14 16.50 -9.80 -15.24
CA SER A 14 17.04 -8.44 -15.15
C SER A 14 16.28 -7.38 -15.94
N ASP A 15 15.38 -7.76 -16.86
CA ASP A 15 14.82 -6.82 -17.85
C ASP A 15 13.38 -6.34 -17.52
N GLN A 16 12.83 -6.73 -16.36
CA GLN A 16 11.49 -6.30 -15.94
C GLN A 16 11.52 -4.85 -15.40
N PRO A 17 10.48 -4.04 -15.66
CA PRO A 17 10.37 -2.70 -15.08
C PRO A 17 10.40 -2.74 -13.55
N ASP A 18 11.12 -1.81 -12.95
CA ASP A 18 11.12 -1.59 -11.50
C ASP A 18 10.03 -0.58 -11.13
N ILE A 19 8.80 -1.09 -11.01
CA ILE A 19 7.61 -0.32 -10.66
C ILE A 19 6.98 -0.93 -9.40
N PRO A 20 6.93 -0.19 -8.27
CA PRO A 20 6.31 -0.68 -7.05
C PRO A 20 4.78 -0.61 -7.12
N PHE A 21 4.12 -1.56 -6.45
CA PHE A 21 2.65 -1.64 -6.35
C PHE A 21 2.18 -1.77 -4.91
N GLY A 22 1.04 -1.16 -4.63
CA GLY A 22 0.43 -1.11 -3.31
C GLY A 22 1.15 -0.21 -2.31
N ARG A 23 0.50 -0.06 -1.15
CA ARG A 23 1.02 0.67 0.00
C ARG A 23 2.19 -0.08 0.64
N PHE A 24 3.10 0.67 1.25
CA PHE A 24 4.24 0.10 1.98
C PHE A 24 3.79 -0.69 3.22
N SER A 25 4.55 -1.74 3.57
CA SER A 25 4.34 -2.52 4.79
C SER A 25 5.67 -2.92 5.42
N ASP A 26 5.82 -2.60 6.70
CA ASP A 26 6.95 -2.96 7.56
C ASP A 26 6.77 -4.33 8.25
N ALA A 27 5.70 -5.08 7.95
CA ALA A 27 5.38 -6.36 8.57
C ALA A 27 6.36 -7.50 8.20
N TYR A 28 7.25 -7.24 7.24
CA TYR A 28 7.99 -8.24 6.47
C TYR A 28 9.46 -8.36 6.87
N LYS A 29 9.75 -8.29 8.18
CA LYS A 29 11.10 -8.34 8.74
C LYS A 29 11.79 -9.68 8.53
N SER A 30 13.09 -9.65 8.23
CA SER A 30 13.94 -10.85 8.17
C SER A 30 14.26 -11.39 9.56
N ASP A 31 14.81 -12.60 9.63
CA ASP A 31 15.21 -13.21 10.90
C ASP A 31 16.34 -12.40 11.56
N GLU A 32 17.27 -11.84 10.79
CA GLU A 32 18.32 -10.95 11.28
C GLU A 32 17.77 -9.64 11.85
N GLN A 33 16.69 -9.12 11.27
CA GLN A 33 16.02 -7.93 11.79
C GLN A 33 15.28 -8.25 13.09
N GLN A 34 14.62 -9.41 13.20
CA GLN A 34 14.01 -9.85 14.45
C GLN A 34 15.08 -9.98 15.56
N GLN A 35 16.21 -10.60 15.26
CA GLN A 35 17.34 -10.66 16.21
C GLN A 35 17.90 -9.27 16.55
N ALA A 36 17.78 -8.28 15.66
CA ALA A 36 18.23 -6.92 15.94
C ALA A 36 17.34 -6.19 16.94
N ILE A 37 16.02 -6.41 16.92
CA ILE A 37 15.17 -5.83 17.97
C ILE A 37 15.42 -6.49 19.32
N ASP A 38 15.69 -7.80 19.36
CA ASP A 38 16.05 -8.48 20.60
C ASP A 38 17.37 -7.93 21.18
N ARG A 39 18.42 -7.82 20.35
CA ARG A 39 19.69 -7.18 20.74
C ARG A 39 19.51 -5.75 21.20
N SER A 40 18.60 -5.00 20.58
CA SER A 40 18.29 -3.62 20.98
C SER A 40 17.75 -3.57 22.41
N LEU A 41 16.86 -4.49 22.77
CA LEU A 41 16.29 -4.57 24.10
C LEU A 41 17.34 -4.98 25.13
N GLU A 42 18.14 -6.00 24.85
CA GLU A 42 19.21 -6.46 25.73
C GLU A 42 20.26 -5.37 26.01
N ALA A 43 20.71 -4.66 24.96
CA ALA A 43 21.67 -3.57 25.09
C ALA A 43 21.10 -2.41 25.95
N PHE A 44 19.81 -2.10 25.79
CA PHE A 44 19.14 -1.08 26.59
C PHE A 44 19.09 -1.45 28.07
N GLU A 45 18.76 -2.71 28.38
CA GLU A 45 18.74 -3.23 29.76
C GLU A 45 20.12 -3.21 30.42
N GLN A 46 21.19 -3.38 29.64
CA GLN A 46 22.58 -3.30 30.09
C GLN A 46 23.10 -1.86 30.23
N GLY A 47 22.33 -0.86 29.81
CA GLY A 47 22.72 0.55 29.83
C GLY A 47 23.55 1.01 28.62
N ASP A 48 23.78 0.16 27.62
CA ASP A 48 24.42 0.55 26.36
C ASP A 48 23.37 1.12 25.39
N SER A 49 22.97 2.36 25.66
CA SER A 49 21.89 3.02 24.92
C SER A 49 22.23 3.28 23.46
N LEU A 50 23.50 3.53 23.13
CA LEU A 50 23.89 3.78 21.74
C LEU A 50 23.82 2.49 20.92
N GLU A 51 24.27 1.36 21.47
CA GLU A 51 24.10 0.07 20.79
C GLU A 51 22.63 -0.32 20.67
N ALA A 52 21.84 -0.08 21.71
CA ALA A 52 20.40 -0.27 21.65
C ALA A 52 19.77 0.47 20.46
N TYR A 53 20.15 1.74 20.25
CA TYR A 53 19.63 2.54 19.15
C TYR A 53 20.16 2.11 17.78
N ARG A 54 21.42 1.70 17.65
CA ARG A 54 21.96 1.14 16.40
C ARG A 54 21.22 -0.13 15.98
N ALA A 55 21.03 -1.06 16.91
CA ALA A 55 20.29 -2.29 16.66
C ALA A 55 18.80 -2.02 16.33
N PHE A 56 18.19 -1.04 17.00
CA PHE A 56 16.84 -0.57 16.70
C PHE A 56 16.70 0.03 15.29
N PHE A 57 17.63 0.90 14.87
CA PHE A 57 17.59 1.46 13.52
C PHE A 57 17.80 0.40 12.44
N TYR A 58 18.64 -0.60 12.71
CA TYR A 58 18.79 -1.75 11.83
C TYR A 58 17.48 -2.56 11.70
N TYR A 59 16.74 -2.74 12.80
CA TYR A 59 15.41 -3.35 12.74
C TYR A 59 14.43 -2.55 11.85
N LEU A 60 14.54 -1.23 11.82
CA LEU A 60 13.69 -0.36 11.00
C LEU A 60 14.04 -0.34 9.50
N LEU A 61 15.23 -0.79 9.11
CA LEU A 61 15.65 -0.78 7.71
C LEU A 61 14.67 -1.54 6.79
N ASP A 62 14.46 -1.01 5.60
CA ASP A 62 13.95 -1.75 4.47
C ASP A 62 15.14 -2.29 3.67
N VAL A 63 15.49 -3.55 3.94
CA VAL A 63 16.63 -4.23 3.31
C VAL A 63 16.40 -4.56 1.84
N GLU A 64 15.14 -4.52 1.38
CA GLU A 64 14.77 -4.75 -0.02
C GLU A 64 14.77 -3.45 -0.85
N ALA A 65 14.83 -2.28 -0.20
CA ALA A 65 14.84 -0.98 -0.87
C ALA A 65 16.18 -0.69 -1.57
N LYS A 66 16.10 -0.03 -2.75
CA LYS A 66 17.28 0.44 -3.50
C LYS A 66 18.08 1.50 -2.75
N HIS A 67 17.39 2.33 -1.99
CA HIS A 67 17.95 3.38 -1.15
C HIS A 67 17.45 3.15 0.29
N PRO A 68 18.28 3.42 1.30
CA PRO A 68 17.90 3.17 2.68
C PRO A 68 16.85 4.18 3.13
N ASN A 69 15.74 3.66 3.65
CA ASN A 69 14.65 4.43 4.26
C ASN A 69 15.06 5.13 5.56
N ILE A 70 16.12 4.66 6.21
CA ILE A 70 16.69 5.25 7.43
C ILE A 70 18.22 5.25 7.33
N GLN A 71 18.83 6.36 7.71
CA GLN A 71 20.29 6.54 7.76
C GLN A 71 20.67 7.18 9.09
N TRP A 72 21.86 6.87 9.59
CA TRP A 72 22.39 7.49 10.80
C TRP A 72 23.91 7.60 10.77
N GLU A 73 24.43 8.57 11.50
CA GLU A 73 25.85 8.79 11.74
C GLU A 73 26.10 9.05 13.24
N GLU A 74 27.25 8.62 13.74
CA GLU A 74 27.66 8.90 15.12
C GLU A 74 28.69 10.03 15.13
N LYS A 75 28.42 11.08 15.90
CA LYS A 75 29.32 12.22 16.12
C LYS A 75 29.32 12.57 17.60
N ASP A 76 30.51 12.59 18.20
CA ASP A 76 30.71 12.98 19.60
C ASP A 76 29.79 12.26 20.60
N GLY A 77 29.54 10.96 20.40
CA GLY A 77 28.67 10.15 21.26
C GLY A 77 27.17 10.40 21.06
N VAL A 78 26.78 11.04 19.96
CA VAL A 78 25.40 11.29 19.56
C VAL A 78 25.14 10.66 18.20
N LEU A 79 24.08 9.86 18.12
CA LEU A 79 23.55 9.34 16.86
C LEU A 79 22.65 10.40 16.24
N HIS A 80 23.00 10.90 15.06
CA HIS A 80 22.16 11.72 14.22
C HIS A 80 21.52 10.82 13.17
N PHE A 81 20.21 10.86 13.04
CA PHE A 81 19.50 10.00 12.10
C PHE A 81 18.44 10.74 11.30
N GLU A 82 18.16 10.22 10.12
CA GLU A 82 17.12 10.66 9.21
C GLU A 82 16.36 9.42 8.74
N LEU A 83 15.03 9.47 8.78
CA LEU A 83 14.17 8.44 8.22
C LEU A 83 13.08 9.06 7.35
N LEU A 84 12.68 8.31 6.33
CA LEU A 84 11.73 8.73 5.32
C LEU A 84 10.37 8.08 5.58
N GLN A 85 9.31 8.87 5.49
CA GLN A 85 7.93 8.44 5.60
C GLN A 85 7.07 9.20 4.59
N GLY A 86 6.73 8.55 3.48
CA GLY A 86 5.93 9.14 2.41
C GLY A 86 6.63 10.37 1.84
N SER A 87 5.98 11.54 1.96
CA SER A 87 6.53 12.83 1.54
C SER A 87 7.46 13.47 2.59
N GLN A 88 7.49 12.92 3.81
CA GLN A 88 8.09 13.53 4.99
C GLN A 88 9.48 12.98 5.30
N ARG A 89 10.31 13.90 5.78
CA ARG A 89 11.65 13.63 6.27
C ARG A 89 11.70 13.88 7.77
N ILE A 90 12.03 12.85 8.51
CA ILE A 90 11.99 12.84 9.96
C ILE A 90 13.41 12.76 10.46
N THR A 91 13.83 13.73 11.25
CA THR A 91 15.20 13.81 11.76
C THR A 91 15.20 13.59 13.26
N GLY A 92 16.30 13.09 13.78
CA GLY A 92 16.44 12.90 15.21
C GLY A 92 17.87 12.81 15.68
N VAL A 93 18.01 12.93 16.99
CA VAL A 93 19.26 12.73 17.73
C VAL A 93 19.01 11.78 18.89
N ALA A 94 19.97 10.89 19.15
CA ALA A 94 19.93 9.98 20.28
C ALA A 94 21.30 9.91 20.96
N SER A 95 21.34 10.16 22.26
CA SER A 95 22.55 10.11 23.10
C SER A 95 22.32 9.26 24.35
N GLN A 96 23.32 9.20 25.23
CA GLN A 96 23.17 8.57 26.54
C GLN A 96 22.18 9.30 27.47
N GLU A 97 21.85 10.56 27.19
CA GLU A 97 20.99 11.37 28.06
C GLU A 97 19.58 11.56 27.50
N LYS A 98 19.47 11.76 26.19
CA LYS A 98 18.22 12.16 25.54
C LYS A 98 18.08 11.56 24.14
N LEU A 99 16.83 11.27 23.78
CA LEU A 99 16.40 11.05 22.41
C LEU A 99 15.38 12.13 22.02
N LYS A 100 15.54 12.71 20.83
CA LYS A 100 14.61 13.67 20.24
C LYS A 100 14.41 13.34 18.77
N VAL A 101 13.16 13.40 18.31
CA VAL A 101 12.74 13.16 16.93
C VAL A 101 11.77 14.27 16.53
N GLU A 102 11.91 14.79 15.32
CA GLU A 102 11.03 15.82 14.78
C GLU A 102 10.79 15.65 13.28
N SER A 103 9.60 16.05 12.83
CA SER A 103 9.30 16.27 11.42
C SER A 103 8.71 17.66 11.24
N ARG A 104 9.19 18.38 10.22
CA ARG A 104 8.64 19.69 9.83
C ARG A 104 7.55 19.47 8.79
N VAL A 105 6.30 19.61 9.20
CA VAL A 105 5.11 19.29 8.41
C VAL A 105 4.79 20.40 7.41
N ALA A 106 4.76 21.65 7.89
CA ALA A 106 4.47 22.83 7.07
C ALA A 106 5.10 24.06 7.71
N ARG A 107 5.27 25.13 6.94
CA ARG A 107 5.65 26.45 7.43
C ARG A 107 4.45 27.37 7.47
N ALA A 108 4.17 27.94 8.64
CA ALA A 108 3.10 28.91 8.79
C ALA A 108 3.56 30.30 8.32
N ASN A 109 2.89 30.81 7.28
CA ASN A 109 3.01 32.19 6.81
C ASN A 109 2.15 33.14 7.66
N ASP A 110 1.06 32.61 8.22
CA ASP A 110 0.16 33.29 9.15
C ASP A 110 -0.37 32.29 10.18
N LEU A 111 -0.55 32.72 11.44
CA LEU A 111 -1.04 31.87 12.53
C LEU A 111 -2.56 31.85 12.56
N ASN A 112 -3.16 31.24 11.53
CA ASN A 112 -4.60 31.12 11.41
C ASN A 112 -5.20 30.26 12.55
N VAL A 113 -6.23 30.80 13.21
CA VAL A 113 -6.89 30.18 14.37
C VAL A 113 -7.47 28.79 14.04
N GLY A 114 -7.91 28.58 12.79
CA GLY A 114 -8.51 27.33 12.34
C GLY A 114 -7.56 26.14 12.45
N PHE A 115 -6.38 26.22 11.82
CA PHE A 115 -5.41 25.13 11.93
C PHE A 115 -4.82 25.04 13.34
N MET A 116 -4.59 26.18 14.02
CA MET A 116 -4.06 26.16 15.40
C MET A 116 -4.98 25.38 16.35
N ARG A 117 -6.30 25.55 16.25
CA ARG A 117 -7.26 24.76 17.04
C ARG A 117 -7.21 23.28 16.67
N ARG A 118 -7.17 22.95 15.37
CA ARG A 118 -7.06 21.57 14.88
C ARG A 118 -5.81 20.87 15.41
N LEU A 119 -4.67 21.56 15.49
CA LEU A 119 -3.44 21.00 16.05
C LEU A 119 -3.53 20.77 17.56
N MET A 120 -4.17 21.68 18.29
CA MET A 120 -4.44 21.50 19.73
C MET A 120 -5.35 20.28 19.98
N GLU A 121 -6.38 20.10 19.16
CA GLU A 121 -7.25 18.92 19.21
C GLU A 121 -6.48 17.64 18.86
N ALA A 122 -5.62 17.67 17.83
CA ALA A 122 -4.77 16.54 17.47
C ALA A 122 -3.84 16.14 18.62
N ASN A 123 -3.24 17.11 19.32
CA ASN A 123 -2.39 16.87 20.49
C ASN A 123 -3.11 16.13 21.63
N PHE A 124 -4.43 16.23 21.75
CA PHE A 124 -5.20 15.48 22.74
C PHE A 124 -5.28 13.98 22.40
N HIS A 125 -5.12 13.63 21.12
CA HIS A 125 -5.21 12.26 20.63
C HIS A 125 -3.85 11.57 20.46
N LEU A 126 -2.77 12.34 20.33
CA LEU A 126 -1.41 11.80 20.27
C LEU A 126 -0.97 11.28 21.65
N LYS A 127 -0.35 10.09 21.67
CA LYS A 127 0.08 9.43 22.91
C LYS A 127 1.52 9.71 23.27
N PHE A 128 2.37 9.88 22.26
CA PHE A 128 3.83 10.01 22.44
C PHE A 128 4.33 11.35 21.92
N SER A 129 3.84 11.76 20.77
CA SER A 129 4.29 12.94 20.04
C SER A 129 3.39 14.15 20.29
N ARG A 130 3.83 15.33 19.84
CA ARG A 130 3.03 16.56 19.90
C ARG A 130 3.34 17.48 18.73
N PHE A 131 2.32 18.15 18.20
CA PHE A 131 2.46 19.31 17.36
C PHE A 131 2.98 20.51 18.16
N ALA A 132 3.92 21.23 17.58
CA ALA A 132 4.54 22.43 18.10
C ALA A 132 4.89 23.40 16.95
N LEU A 133 5.18 24.65 17.30
CA LEU A 133 5.82 25.61 16.40
C LEU A 133 7.28 25.75 16.82
N ASP A 134 8.19 25.75 15.86
CA ASP A 134 9.57 26.16 16.09
C ASP A 134 9.73 27.69 16.01
N GLU A 135 10.96 28.17 16.23
CA GLU A 135 11.29 29.61 16.22
C GLU A 135 11.07 30.28 14.85
N GLU A 136 11.00 29.50 13.77
CA GLU A 136 10.79 29.96 12.39
C GLU A 136 9.32 29.84 11.96
N ASN A 137 8.42 29.50 12.89
CA ASN A 137 7.02 29.17 12.65
C ASN A 137 6.82 27.95 11.73
N ASN A 138 7.77 27.00 11.73
CA ASN A 138 7.49 25.69 11.17
C ASN A 138 6.59 24.92 12.14
N LEU A 139 5.49 24.41 11.60
CA LEU A 139 4.68 23.40 12.24
C LEU A 139 5.47 22.09 12.27
N CYS A 140 5.84 21.68 13.47
CA CYS A 140 6.58 20.46 13.71
C CYS A 140 5.72 19.47 14.47
N ILE A 141 5.93 18.18 14.21
CA ILE A 141 5.53 17.11 15.14
C ILE A 141 6.81 16.60 15.81
N VAL A 142 6.80 16.52 17.14
CA VAL A 142 8.01 16.29 17.95
C VAL A 142 7.75 15.21 18.98
N PHE A 143 8.73 14.33 19.16
CA PHE A 143 8.85 13.41 20.29
C PHE A 143 10.19 13.62 20.97
N ASP A 144 10.22 13.67 22.29
CA ASP A 144 11.46 13.68 23.05
C ASP A 144 11.31 13.01 24.41
N THR A 145 12.38 12.33 24.85
CA THR A 145 12.40 11.58 26.11
C THR A 145 13.82 11.48 26.65
N ARG A 146 13.97 11.31 27.97
CA ARG A 146 15.26 10.94 28.55
C ARG A 146 15.57 9.50 28.14
N THR A 147 16.83 9.21 27.87
CA THR A 147 17.27 7.88 27.43
C THR A 147 16.84 6.78 28.40
N ALA A 148 16.93 7.02 29.71
CA ALA A 148 16.48 6.08 30.75
C ALA A 148 14.99 5.70 30.65
N ASP A 149 14.14 6.59 30.09
CA ASP A 149 12.71 6.36 29.91
C ASP A 149 12.37 5.96 28.45
N GLY A 150 13.37 5.82 27.59
CA GLY A 150 13.25 5.64 26.15
C GLY A 150 13.61 4.22 25.73
N SER A 151 12.88 3.21 26.20
CA SER A 151 13.10 1.84 25.75
C SER A 151 12.80 1.68 24.24
N PRO A 152 13.46 0.73 23.55
CA PRO A 152 13.27 0.52 22.11
C PRO A 152 11.80 0.36 21.68
N LEU A 153 10.97 -0.37 22.44
CA LEU A 153 9.54 -0.52 22.14
C LEU A 153 8.76 0.78 22.26
N LYS A 154 9.06 1.61 23.26
CA LYS A 154 8.42 2.94 23.39
C LYS A 154 8.81 3.83 22.22
N ILE A 155 10.09 3.83 21.85
CA ILE A 155 10.59 4.60 20.71
C ILE A 155 9.95 4.13 19.41
N LEU A 156 9.80 2.81 19.21
CA LEU A 156 9.11 2.25 18.06
C LEU A 156 7.71 2.85 17.90
N HIS A 157 6.91 2.85 18.98
CA HIS A 157 5.57 3.41 18.96
C HIS A 157 5.57 4.93 18.77
N ALA A 158 6.49 5.64 19.41
CA ALA A 158 6.57 7.09 19.33
C ALA A 158 6.98 7.59 17.94
N ILE A 159 8.01 6.99 17.34
CA ILE A 159 8.47 7.34 15.98
C ILE A 159 7.41 6.92 14.96
N ARG A 160 6.77 5.75 15.12
CA ARG A 160 5.67 5.33 14.23
C ARG A 160 4.50 6.31 14.27
N GLU A 161 4.06 6.72 15.46
CA GLU A 161 2.99 7.72 15.62
C GLU A 161 3.40 9.03 14.94
N LEU A 162 4.59 9.55 15.26
CA LEU A 162 5.11 10.79 14.67
C LEU A 162 5.14 10.71 13.14
N ALA A 163 5.65 9.62 12.59
CA ALA A 163 5.85 9.45 11.15
C ALA A 163 4.52 9.38 10.38
N ILE A 164 3.61 8.51 10.81
CA ILE A 164 2.30 8.36 10.17
C ILE A 164 1.51 9.68 10.25
N HIS A 165 1.60 10.39 11.38
CA HIS A 165 0.90 11.67 11.53
C HIS A 165 1.55 12.81 10.75
N ALA A 166 2.88 12.85 10.63
CA ALA A 166 3.57 13.84 9.80
C ALA A 166 3.12 13.73 8.33
N ASP A 167 3.20 12.53 7.78
CA ASP A 167 2.89 12.22 6.38
C ASP A 167 1.40 12.39 6.06
N LYS A 168 0.51 12.11 7.02
CA LYS A 168 -0.92 12.34 6.81
C LYS A 168 -1.29 13.81 6.90
N GLN A 169 -0.68 14.59 7.79
CA GLN A 169 -1.10 15.96 8.04
C GLN A 169 -0.48 16.97 7.07
N ASP A 170 0.67 16.70 6.46
CA ASP A 170 1.27 17.66 5.54
C ASP A 170 0.36 17.91 4.33
N ASP A 171 -0.13 16.87 3.69
CA ASP A 171 -1.00 16.99 2.52
C ASP A 171 -2.38 17.55 2.89
N LEU A 172 -2.97 17.11 4.01
CA LEU A 172 -4.26 17.64 4.47
C LEU A 172 -4.19 19.12 4.86
N LEU A 173 -3.17 19.51 5.62
CA LEU A 173 -3.04 20.89 6.09
C LEU A 173 -2.65 21.83 4.95
N LEU A 174 -1.74 21.43 4.07
CA LEU A 174 -1.37 22.23 2.90
C LEU A 174 -2.55 22.39 1.93
N GLY A 175 -3.35 21.34 1.73
CA GLY A 175 -4.53 21.38 0.89
C GLY A 175 -5.63 22.31 1.44
N GLU A 176 -5.95 22.20 2.72
CA GLU A 176 -7.03 22.99 3.35
C GLU A 176 -6.62 24.43 3.68
N PHE A 177 -5.36 24.66 4.07
CA PHE A 177 -4.85 25.94 4.55
C PHE A 177 -3.77 26.53 3.63
N ALA A 178 -3.85 26.30 2.32
CA ALA A 178 -2.89 26.77 1.32
C ALA A 178 -2.60 28.29 1.37
N GLN A 179 -3.50 29.09 1.93
CA GLN A 179 -3.30 30.54 2.12
C GLN A 179 -2.44 30.89 3.34
N ALA A 180 -2.42 30.02 4.36
CA ALA A 180 -1.72 30.24 5.63
C ALA A 180 -0.47 29.36 5.79
N LEU A 181 -0.39 28.25 5.07
CA LEU A 181 0.68 27.27 5.15
C LEU A 181 1.43 27.14 3.83
N SER A 182 2.72 26.85 3.91
CA SER A 182 3.59 26.49 2.79
C SER A 182 4.42 25.25 3.13
N PRO A 183 4.98 24.53 2.15
CA PRO A 183 5.86 23.39 2.45
C PRO A 183 7.06 23.80 3.31
N ALA A 184 7.42 22.99 4.32
CA ALA A 184 8.49 23.30 5.27
C ALA A 184 9.91 23.01 4.75
N GLY A 185 10.04 22.40 3.57
CA GLY A 185 11.32 22.07 2.96
C GLY A 185 11.17 21.29 1.65
N ASP A 186 12.30 20.90 1.08
CA ASP A 186 12.36 20.07 -0.12
C ASP A 186 11.86 18.65 0.18
N ARG A 187 10.87 18.19 -0.59
CA ARG A 187 10.38 16.81 -0.54
C ARG A 187 11.37 15.91 -1.27
N GLN A 188 11.84 14.85 -0.63
CA GLN A 188 12.66 13.82 -1.30
C GLN A 188 11.73 12.89 -2.10
N LEU A 189 11.40 13.30 -3.33
CA LEU A 189 10.52 12.56 -4.22
C LEU A 189 11.32 11.96 -5.36
N GLU A 190 11.12 10.66 -5.60
CA GLU A 190 11.68 9.99 -6.76
C GLU A 190 10.78 10.23 -7.97
N ALA A 191 11.36 10.74 -9.06
CA ALA A 191 10.62 11.03 -10.28
C ALA A 191 10.14 9.75 -10.96
N VAL A 192 8.89 9.76 -11.43
CA VAL A 192 8.32 8.72 -12.30
C VAL A 192 8.53 9.14 -13.75
N SER A 193 8.89 8.18 -14.62
CA SER A 193 9.06 8.47 -16.05
C SER A 193 7.75 8.94 -16.69
N GLU A 194 7.81 9.84 -17.66
CA GLU A 194 6.62 10.33 -18.38
C GLU A 194 5.84 9.19 -19.06
N ALA A 195 6.53 8.16 -19.56
CA ALA A 195 5.89 6.98 -20.14
C ALA A 195 5.06 6.20 -19.10
N GLU A 196 5.60 5.98 -17.89
CA GLU A 196 4.85 5.34 -16.80
C GLU A 196 3.64 6.19 -16.37
N LYS A 197 3.81 7.52 -16.27
CA LYS A 197 2.70 8.43 -15.94
C LYS A 197 1.59 8.37 -16.99
N GLU A 198 1.95 8.35 -18.28
CA GLU A 198 0.98 8.23 -19.36
C GLU A 198 0.18 6.93 -19.25
N THR A 199 0.86 5.79 -19.13
CA THR A 199 0.23 4.47 -19.02
C THR A 199 -0.72 4.43 -17.82
N LYS A 200 -0.29 4.95 -16.66
CA LYS A 200 -1.13 5.05 -15.46
C LYS A 200 -2.36 5.93 -15.68
N TYR A 201 -2.19 7.11 -16.26
CA TYR A 201 -3.29 8.03 -16.54
C TYR A 201 -4.33 7.41 -17.48
N GLN A 202 -3.88 6.81 -18.60
CA GLN A 202 -4.76 6.15 -19.55
C GLN A 202 -5.50 4.98 -18.91
N TYR A 203 -4.80 4.17 -18.11
CA TYR A 203 -5.42 3.07 -17.37
C TYR A 203 -6.52 3.56 -16.42
N VAL A 204 -6.27 4.60 -15.63
CA VAL A 204 -7.27 5.21 -14.73
C VAL A 204 -8.49 5.67 -15.51
N CYS A 205 -8.29 6.46 -16.57
CA CYS A 205 -9.40 6.98 -17.37
C CYS A 205 -10.22 5.87 -18.01
N ASN A 206 -9.56 4.86 -18.58
CA ASN A 206 -10.23 3.75 -19.25
C ASN A 206 -10.98 2.86 -18.25
N ALA A 207 -10.39 2.59 -17.08
CA ALA A 207 -11.01 1.80 -16.03
C ALA A 207 -12.28 2.47 -15.48
N ILE A 208 -12.25 3.78 -15.22
CA ILE A 208 -13.43 4.51 -14.76
C ILE A 208 -14.53 4.52 -15.83
N LYS A 209 -14.18 4.83 -17.09
CA LYS A 209 -15.13 4.85 -18.21
C LYS A 209 -15.78 3.48 -18.43
N ALA A 210 -15.02 2.40 -18.30
CA ALA A 210 -15.56 1.04 -18.43
C ALA A 210 -16.58 0.72 -17.33
N VAL A 211 -16.31 1.10 -16.08
CA VAL A 211 -17.25 0.93 -14.96
C VAL A 211 -18.51 1.76 -15.15
N PHE A 212 -18.39 3.02 -15.61
CA PHE A 212 -19.56 3.84 -15.91
C PHE A 212 -20.40 3.24 -17.03
N ALA A 213 -19.75 2.78 -18.11
CA ALA A 213 -20.43 2.13 -19.22
C ALA A 213 -21.17 0.85 -18.78
N GLU A 214 -20.58 0.07 -17.87
CA GLU A 214 -21.24 -1.12 -17.31
C GLU A 214 -22.46 -0.75 -16.46
N MET A 215 -22.35 0.26 -15.59
CA MET A 215 -23.47 0.76 -14.80
C MET A 215 -24.60 1.32 -15.68
N ASP A 216 -24.25 2.05 -16.75
CA ASP A 216 -25.19 2.70 -17.66
C ASP A 216 -25.96 1.71 -18.53
N LYS A 217 -25.50 0.46 -18.68
CA LYS A 217 -26.32 -0.61 -19.26
C LYS A 217 -27.61 -0.85 -18.47
N GLY A 218 -27.61 -0.55 -17.16
CA GLY A 218 -28.76 -0.69 -16.27
C GLY A 218 -29.28 -2.13 -16.16
N LYS A 219 -28.39 -3.12 -16.34
CA LYS A 219 -28.72 -4.55 -16.34
C LYS A 219 -27.77 -5.30 -15.41
N PRO A 220 -28.24 -5.77 -14.24
CA PRO A 220 -29.61 -5.66 -13.73
C PRO A 220 -29.93 -4.21 -13.29
N ASP A 221 -31.18 -3.88 -13.00
CA ASP A 221 -31.54 -2.51 -12.58
C ASP A 221 -30.76 -2.08 -11.33
N PRO A 222 -29.96 -0.99 -11.39
CA PRO A 222 -29.17 -0.51 -10.25
C PRO A 222 -30.00 -0.08 -9.05
N ASN A 223 -31.28 0.27 -9.24
CA ASN A 223 -32.16 0.61 -8.13
C ASN A 223 -32.58 -0.63 -7.34
N THR A 224 -32.71 -1.77 -8.04
CA THR A 224 -33.10 -3.05 -7.46
C THR A 224 -31.89 -3.81 -6.91
N TYR A 225 -30.72 -3.73 -7.56
CA TYR A 225 -29.50 -4.47 -7.17
C TYR A 225 -28.30 -3.54 -6.88
N PRO A 226 -28.43 -2.55 -5.98
CA PRO A 226 -27.35 -1.58 -5.74
C PRO A 226 -26.09 -2.22 -5.14
N GLY A 227 -26.21 -3.33 -4.40
CA GLY A 227 -25.06 -4.03 -3.81
C GLY A 227 -24.06 -4.53 -4.85
N THR A 228 -24.56 -5.08 -5.97
CA THR A 228 -23.72 -5.59 -7.06
C THR A 228 -22.90 -4.47 -7.72
N TYR A 229 -23.50 -3.31 -7.91
CA TYR A 229 -22.79 -2.13 -8.42
C TYR A 229 -21.84 -1.51 -7.40
N ALA A 230 -22.09 -1.69 -6.10
CA ALA A 230 -21.16 -1.25 -5.07
C ALA A 230 -19.84 -2.02 -5.15
N TYR A 231 -19.89 -3.35 -5.33
CA TYR A 231 -18.69 -4.15 -5.59
C TYR A 231 -17.92 -3.64 -6.81
N LEU A 232 -18.62 -3.27 -7.89
CA LEU A 232 -17.97 -2.71 -9.09
C LEU A 232 -17.17 -1.44 -8.79
N PHE A 233 -17.73 -0.49 -8.05
CA PHE A 233 -17.02 0.73 -7.67
C PHE A 233 -15.94 0.51 -6.61
N LEU A 234 -16.17 -0.35 -5.62
CA LEU A 234 -15.18 -0.66 -4.60
C LEU A 234 -13.98 -1.42 -5.19
N ALA A 235 -14.22 -2.37 -6.08
CA ALA A 235 -13.19 -3.07 -6.83
C ALA A 235 -12.35 -2.09 -7.67
N LEU A 236 -12.99 -1.14 -8.35
CA LEU A 236 -12.29 -0.07 -9.05
C LEU A 236 -11.41 0.74 -8.09
N ALA A 237 -11.95 1.17 -6.94
CA ALA A 237 -11.22 2.00 -6.00
C ALA A 237 -9.94 1.31 -5.50
N PHE A 238 -10.06 0.09 -4.97
CA PHE A 238 -8.92 -0.64 -4.42
C PHE A 238 -7.92 -1.08 -5.49
N ARG A 239 -8.41 -1.45 -6.68
CA ARG A 239 -7.53 -1.79 -7.81
C ARG A 239 -6.72 -0.58 -8.27
N LEU A 240 -7.33 0.61 -8.34
CA LEU A 240 -6.61 1.84 -8.67
C LEU A 240 -5.60 2.21 -7.59
N ASP A 241 -5.97 2.15 -6.31
CA ASP A 241 -5.04 2.39 -5.19
C ASP A 241 -3.81 1.47 -5.29
N TYR A 242 -4.04 0.18 -5.50
CA TYR A 242 -2.97 -0.81 -5.57
C TYR A 242 -2.09 -0.68 -6.82
N LEU A 243 -2.69 -0.55 -8.00
CA LEU A 243 -1.98 -0.63 -9.29
C LEU A 243 -1.37 0.69 -9.76
N VAL A 244 -2.00 1.81 -9.41
CA VAL A 244 -1.50 3.14 -9.77
C VAL A 244 -0.54 3.63 -8.70
N LYS A 245 -0.81 3.27 -7.43
CA LYS A 245 -0.13 3.79 -6.24
C LYS A 245 -0.14 5.33 -6.25
N PRO A 246 -1.34 5.96 -6.22
CA PRO A 246 -1.45 7.39 -6.26
C PRO A 246 -1.04 8.02 -4.93
N GLU A 247 -0.60 9.28 -4.99
CA GLU A 247 -0.38 10.14 -3.82
C GLU A 247 -1.32 11.36 -3.90
N GLY A 248 -1.47 12.11 -2.81
CA GLY A 248 -2.25 13.36 -2.81
C GLY A 248 -3.74 13.21 -3.14
N PHE A 249 -4.25 13.99 -4.09
CA PHE A 249 -5.70 14.11 -4.32
C PHE A 249 -6.36 12.81 -4.76
N MET A 250 -5.74 12.06 -5.67
CA MET A 250 -6.32 10.80 -6.11
C MET A 250 -6.37 9.79 -4.96
N MET A 251 -5.32 9.70 -4.14
CA MET A 251 -5.31 8.84 -2.94
C MET A 251 -6.49 9.20 -2.00
N ASP A 252 -6.61 10.49 -1.64
CA ASP A 252 -7.70 10.98 -0.78
C ASP A 252 -9.08 10.66 -1.36
N LEU A 253 -9.24 10.82 -2.67
CA LEU A 253 -10.51 10.56 -3.35
C LEU A 253 -10.89 9.08 -3.30
N LEU A 254 -9.93 8.18 -3.51
CA LEU A 254 -10.18 6.73 -3.39
C LEU A 254 -10.57 6.36 -1.95
N GLU A 255 -9.96 6.98 -0.95
CA GLU A 255 -10.35 6.82 0.45
C GLU A 255 -11.77 7.35 0.73
N ARG A 256 -12.16 8.48 0.13
CA ARG A 256 -13.53 9.01 0.22
C ARG A 256 -14.56 8.09 -0.44
N VAL A 257 -14.25 7.49 -1.60
CA VAL A 257 -15.14 6.53 -2.27
C VAL A 257 -15.46 5.35 -1.34
N TYR A 258 -14.44 4.79 -0.72
CA TYR A 258 -14.58 3.74 0.29
C TYR A 258 -15.41 4.24 1.49
N ALA A 259 -15.03 5.37 2.09
CA ALA A 259 -15.71 5.92 3.27
C ALA A 259 -17.19 6.23 3.00
N ALA A 260 -17.53 6.73 1.81
CA ALA A 260 -18.91 7.02 1.42
C ALA A 260 -19.79 5.77 1.51
N TYR A 261 -19.30 4.62 1.03
CA TYR A 261 -20.06 3.38 1.07
C TYR A 261 -20.22 2.82 2.50
N PHE A 262 -19.13 2.76 3.27
CA PHE A 262 -19.13 2.13 4.60
C PHE A 262 -19.59 3.05 5.74
N SER A 263 -19.79 4.33 5.47
CA SER A 263 -20.31 5.28 6.45
C SER A 263 -21.66 4.81 7.05
N LYS A 264 -21.72 4.81 8.39
CA LYS A 264 -22.95 4.50 9.14
C LYS A 264 -23.85 5.74 9.17
N ASN A 265 -24.60 5.96 8.10
CA ASN A 265 -25.56 7.05 7.96
C ASN A 265 -26.90 6.54 7.41
N ASN A 266 -27.89 7.41 7.36
CA ASN A 266 -29.24 7.10 6.88
C ASN A 266 -29.36 7.16 5.34
N LEU A 267 -28.25 7.17 4.61
CA LEU A 267 -28.27 7.22 3.14
C LEU A 267 -28.59 5.84 2.58
N THR A 268 -29.44 5.81 1.56
CA THR A 268 -29.76 4.56 0.86
C THR A 268 -28.55 4.08 0.02
N PRO A 269 -28.45 2.77 -0.27
CA PRO A 269 -27.39 2.26 -1.14
C PRO A 269 -27.31 2.97 -2.50
N GLN A 270 -28.44 3.34 -3.08
CA GLN A 270 -28.51 4.06 -4.35
C GLN A 270 -27.87 5.45 -4.26
N VAL A 271 -28.11 6.18 -3.16
CA VAL A 271 -27.48 7.48 -2.93
C VAL A 271 -25.98 7.34 -2.73
N LYS A 272 -25.54 6.30 -2.01
CA LYS A 272 -24.11 6.01 -1.84
C LYS A 272 -23.42 5.71 -3.18
N LEU A 273 -24.05 4.93 -4.07
CA LEU A 273 -23.53 4.69 -5.42
C LEU A 273 -23.39 5.98 -6.23
N GLN A 274 -24.38 6.88 -6.17
CA GLN A 274 -24.31 8.17 -6.85
C GLN A 274 -23.16 9.04 -6.32
N GLN A 275 -22.90 9.01 -5.00
CA GLN A 275 -21.74 9.68 -4.41
C GLN A 275 -20.42 9.09 -4.92
N MET A 276 -20.28 7.76 -4.91
CA MET A 276 -19.07 7.09 -5.43
C MET A 276 -18.83 7.43 -6.90
N ARG A 277 -19.88 7.39 -7.73
CA ARG A 277 -19.79 7.77 -9.15
C ARG A 277 -19.35 9.23 -9.32
N ARG A 278 -19.86 10.14 -8.50
CA ARG A 278 -19.49 11.56 -8.54
C ARG A 278 -18.01 11.78 -8.22
N GLU A 279 -17.47 11.10 -7.20
CA GLU A 279 -16.03 11.17 -6.90
C GLU A 279 -15.20 10.70 -8.11
N PHE A 280 -15.53 9.55 -8.71
CA PHE A 280 -14.82 9.09 -9.92
C PHE A 280 -14.98 10.03 -11.12
N GLN A 281 -16.14 10.69 -11.27
CA GLN A 281 -16.34 11.69 -12.30
C GLN A 281 -15.39 12.88 -12.11
N THR A 282 -15.16 13.31 -10.87
CA THR A 282 -14.17 14.36 -10.55
C THR A 282 -12.75 13.97 -10.98
N LEU A 283 -12.36 12.68 -10.91
CA LEU A 283 -11.07 12.24 -11.44
C LEU A 283 -10.99 12.37 -12.96
N LEU A 284 -12.06 12.07 -13.70
CA LEU A 284 -12.09 12.20 -15.16
C LEU A 284 -12.06 13.66 -15.65
N GLU A 285 -12.59 14.57 -14.86
CA GLU A 285 -12.63 16.01 -15.15
C GLU A 285 -11.33 16.74 -14.79
N ARG A 286 -10.45 16.08 -14.02
CA ARG A 286 -9.18 16.66 -13.58
C ARG A 286 -8.22 16.78 -14.78
N PRO A 287 -7.51 17.92 -14.92
CA PRO A 287 -6.46 18.06 -15.93
C PRO A 287 -5.38 16.99 -15.76
N LYS A 288 -4.87 16.49 -16.89
CA LYS A 288 -3.81 15.47 -16.92
C LYS A 288 -2.55 15.95 -16.21
N GLU A 289 -2.23 17.24 -16.35
CA GLU A 289 -1.08 17.88 -15.73
C GLU A 289 -1.13 17.77 -14.20
N ALA A 290 -2.33 17.91 -13.62
CA ALA A 290 -2.51 17.75 -12.17
C ALA A 290 -2.34 16.29 -11.73
N PHE A 291 -2.79 15.32 -12.54
CA PHE A 291 -2.49 13.90 -12.29
C PHE A 291 -0.97 13.65 -12.29
N PHE A 292 -0.25 14.25 -13.24
CA PHE A 292 1.20 14.05 -13.38
C PHE A 292 1.99 14.62 -12.20
N THR A 293 1.51 15.70 -11.57
CA THR A 293 2.13 16.26 -10.36
C THR A 293 2.01 15.36 -9.13
N GLU A 294 1.03 14.45 -9.11
CA GLU A 294 0.80 13.48 -8.03
C GLU A 294 1.52 12.15 -8.27
N MET A 295 2.13 11.95 -9.44
CA MET A 295 2.84 10.73 -9.78
C MET A 295 4.32 10.86 -9.46
N TYR A 296 4.66 10.55 -8.22
CA TYR A 296 6.02 10.43 -7.72
C TYR A 296 6.15 9.19 -6.85
N ARG A 297 7.39 8.77 -6.59
CA ARG A 297 7.70 7.64 -5.71
C ARG A 297 8.16 8.17 -4.36
N THR A 298 7.64 7.56 -3.31
CA THR A 298 7.94 7.82 -1.92
C THR A 298 8.58 6.60 -1.28
N GLN A 299 9.37 6.85 -0.23
CA GLN A 299 9.92 5.82 0.64
C GLN A 299 9.21 5.89 1.99
N SER A 300 9.06 4.75 2.65
CA SER A 300 8.35 4.69 3.93
C SER A 300 9.08 3.75 4.87
N THR A 301 9.06 4.10 6.15
CA THR A 301 9.64 3.28 7.21
C THR A 301 8.57 2.49 7.94
N PHE A 302 7.36 3.04 8.06
CA PHE A 302 6.23 2.41 8.72
C PHE A 302 5.07 2.20 7.76
N GLY A 303 4.52 0.98 7.77
CA GLY A 303 3.24 0.69 7.13
C GLY A 303 2.09 1.18 8.00
N ALA A 304 1.03 1.67 7.35
CA ALA A 304 -0.22 2.02 8.02
C ALA A 304 -1.08 0.79 8.35
N ASN A 305 -0.90 -0.30 7.61
CA ASN A 305 -1.77 -1.48 7.69
C ASN A 305 -1.31 -2.48 8.76
N PRO A 306 -2.24 -3.05 9.54
CA PRO A 306 -1.92 -4.10 10.49
C PRO A 306 -1.53 -5.41 9.79
N ALA A 307 -0.54 -6.10 10.37
CA ALA A 307 -0.25 -7.48 9.99
C ALA A 307 -1.39 -8.41 10.43
N VAL A 308 -1.75 -9.36 9.55
CA VAL A 308 -2.82 -10.33 9.82
C VAL A 308 -2.35 -11.76 9.52
N PRO A 309 -2.86 -12.78 10.24
CA PRO A 309 -2.61 -14.17 9.88
C PRO A 309 -3.42 -14.59 8.65
N HIS A 310 -3.02 -15.68 8.01
CA HIS A 310 -3.74 -16.27 6.88
C HIS A 310 -5.22 -16.58 7.16
N GLY A 311 -5.54 -17.01 8.39
CA GLY A 311 -6.92 -17.28 8.77
C GLY A 311 -7.85 -16.07 8.58
N THR A 312 -7.34 -14.85 8.75
CA THR A 312 -8.10 -13.60 8.49
C THR A 312 -8.36 -13.41 7.00
N VAL A 313 -7.36 -13.67 6.15
CA VAL A 313 -7.47 -13.63 4.69
C VAL A 313 -8.48 -14.68 4.20
N ALA A 314 -8.33 -15.92 4.65
CA ALA A 314 -9.20 -17.03 4.26
C ALA A 314 -10.66 -16.78 4.67
N SER A 315 -10.90 -16.28 5.89
CA SER A 315 -12.25 -15.96 6.37
C SER A 315 -12.90 -14.84 5.56
N PHE A 316 -12.12 -13.83 5.16
CA PHE A 316 -12.63 -12.74 4.33
C PHE A 316 -12.98 -13.20 2.91
N ILE A 317 -12.12 -14.03 2.29
CA ILE A 317 -12.43 -14.65 0.99
C ILE A 317 -13.72 -15.46 1.09
N ASP A 318 -13.87 -16.29 2.13
CA ASP A 318 -15.06 -17.15 2.30
C ASP A 318 -16.35 -16.34 2.45
N GLY A 319 -16.30 -15.27 3.25
CA GLY A 319 -17.46 -14.42 3.54
C GLY A 319 -17.94 -13.60 2.34
N GLU A 320 -17.02 -13.18 1.46
CA GLU A 320 -17.34 -12.28 0.36
C GLU A 320 -17.58 -13.01 -0.97
N LEU A 321 -16.88 -14.13 -1.23
CA LEU A 321 -16.85 -14.74 -2.56
C LEU A 321 -18.22 -15.28 -3.01
N ALA A 322 -19.05 -15.73 -2.08
CA ALA A 322 -20.39 -16.24 -2.38
C ALA A 322 -21.32 -15.18 -3.03
N ASN A 323 -21.03 -13.88 -2.84
CA ASN A 323 -21.80 -12.82 -3.48
C ASN A 323 -21.70 -12.84 -5.01
N MET A 324 -20.72 -13.55 -5.58
CA MET A 324 -20.53 -13.63 -7.03
C MET A 324 -21.45 -14.64 -7.71
N GLU A 325 -22.06 -15.57 -6.97
CA GLU A 325 -22.85 -16.64 -7.56
C GLU A 325 -24.06 -16.12 -8.34
N TRP A 326 -24.79 -15.17 -7.76
CA TRP A 326 -25.96 -14.59 -8.41
C TRP A 326 -25.62 -13.88 -9.73
N PRO A 327 -24.70 -12.88 -9.77
CA PRO A 327 -24.39 -12.21 -11.04
C PRO A 327 -23.82 -13.19 -12.07
N LEU A 328 -23.03 -14.17 -11.66
CA LEU A 328 -22.49 -15.20 -12.54
C LEU A 328 -23.61 -16.06 -13.17
N GLN A 329 -24.57 -16.53 -12.37
CA GLN A 329 -25.70 -17.34 -12.85
C GLN A 329 -26.63 -16.56 -13.78
N GLN A 330 -26.72 -15.23 -13.61
CA GLN A 330 -27.51 -14.35 -14.47
C GLN A 330 -26.75 -13.88 -15.73
N GLY A 331 -25.51 -14.32 -15.94
CA GLY A 331 -24.69 -13.91 -17.08
C GLY A 331 -24.15 -12.47 -17.00
N HIS A 332 -24.12 -11.88 -15.80
CA HIS A 332 -23.51 -10.58 -15.54
C HIS A 332 -22.01 -10.74 -15.19
N ASP A 333 -21.21 -11.20 -16.16
CA ASP A 333 -19.81 -11.59 -15.94
C ASP A 333 -18.93 -10.47 -15.37
N VAL A 334 -19.10 -9.22 -15.81
CA VAL A 334 -18.32 -8.06 -15.31
C VAL A 334 -18.64 -7.79 -13.84
N LEU A 335 -19.92 -7.86 -13.48
CA LEU A 335 -20.37 -7.69 -12.09
C LEU A 335 -19.92 -8.85 -11.20
N ALA A 336 -19.90 -10.07 -11.73
CA ALA A 336 -19.37 -11.23 -11.03
C ALA A 336 -17.85 -11.13 -10.82
N MET A 337 -17.09 -10.62 -11.80
CA MET A 337 -15.65 -10.39 -11.72
C MET A 337 -15.27 -9.29 -10.72
N ALA A 338 -16.13 -8.28 -10.54
CA ALA A 338 -15.87 -7.21 -9.58
C ALA A 338 -15.66 -7.74 -8.14
N ILE A 339 -16.29 -8.84 -7.77
CA ILE A 339 -16.23 -9.39 -6.42
C ILE A 339 -14.84 -9.96 -6.08
N PRO A 340 -14.23 -10.88 -6.86
CA PRO A 340 -12.87 -11.31 -6.61
C PRO A 340 -11.85 -10.17 -6.72
N GLN A 341 -12.07 -9.18 -7.60
CA GLN A 341 -11.22 -7.98 -7.66
C GLN A 341 -11.34 -7.12 -6.39
N TYR A 342 -12.56 -6.93 -5.87
CA TYR A 342 -12.80 -6.28 -4.59
C TYR A 342 -12.10 -7.02 -3.45
N ILE A 343 -12.23 -8.35 -3.38
CA ILE A 343 -11.62 -9.14 -2.32
C ILE A 343 -10.10 -8.96 -2.32
N ALA A 344 -9.47 -9.13 -3.49
CA ALA A 344 -8.02 -8.99 -3.62
C ALA A 344 -7.55 -7.57 -3.29
N GLY A 345 -8.23 -6.55 -3.82
CA GLY A 345 -7.92 -5.15 -3.57
C GLY A 345 -8.10 -4.77 -2.10
N PHE A 346 -9.21 -5.19 -1.47
CA PHE A 346 -9.51 -4.89 -0.07
C PHE A 346 -8.44 -5.46 0.87
N ILE A 347 -8.02 -6.71 0.67
CA ILE A 347 -6.97 -7.35 1.48
C ILE A 347 -5.66 -6.55 1.35
N LEU A 348 -5.26 -6.23 0.12
CA LEU A 348 -4.02 -5.48 -0.13
C LEU A 348 -4.07 -4.02 0.36
N PHE A 349 -5.26 -3.44 0.45
CA PHE A 349 -5.46 -2.07 0.90
C PHE A 349 -5.49 -1.95 2.43
N HIS A 350 -6.18 -2.85 3.14
CA HIS A 350 -6.44 -2.70 4.58
C HIS A 350 -5.50 -3.50 5.47
N GLN A 351 -4.79 -4.49 4.91
CA GLN A 351 -4.06 -5.48 5.69
C GLN A 351 -2.65 -5.65 5.15
N ALA A 352 -1.77 -6.17 6.01
CA ALA A 352 -0.49 -6.74 5.63
C ALA A 352 -0.58 -8.26 5.80
N PRO A 353 -1.09 -9.00 4.80
CA PRO A 353 -1.18 -10.45 4.87
C PRO A 353 0.22 -11.08 4.79
N PRO A 354 0.39 -12.38 5.11
CA PRO A 354 1.66 -13.08 4.95
C PRO A 354 2.27 -12.90 3.54
N LYS A 355 3.63 -12.89 3.44
CA LYS A 355 4.33 -12.68 2.15
C LYS A 355 3.79 -13.55 1.01
N PRO A 356 3.52 -14.87 1.19
CA PRO A 356 2.96 -15.70 0.14
C PRO A 356 1.57 -15.23 -0.32
N ASP A 357 0.67 -14.90 0.62
CA ASP A 357 -0.67 -14.40 0.29
C ASP A 357 -0.60 -13.11 -0.53
N ARG A 358 0.23 -12.14 -0.09
CA ARG A 358 0.45 -10.90 -0.84
C ARG A 358 0.97 -11.18 -2.26
N ALA A 359 1.91 -12.11 -2.42
CA ALA A 359 2.48 -12.45 -3.72
C ALA A 359 1.45 -13.12 -4.65
N PHE A 360 0.60 -14.03 -4.13
CA PHE A 360 -0.46 -14.64 -4.92
C PHE A 360 -1.55 -13.65 -5.31
N LEU A 361 -1.90 -12.69 -4.43
CA LEU A 361 -2.82 -11.59 -4.74
C LEU A 361 -2.22 -10.60 -5.74
N HIS A 362 -0.91 -10.36 -5.71
CA HIS A 362 -0.23 -9.60 -6.77
C HIS A 362 -0.31 -10.33 -8.11
N LEU A 363 0.00 -11.62 -8.14
CA LEU A 363 -0.13 -12.44 -9.36
C LEU A 363 -1.58 -12.46 -9.88
N PHE A 364 -2.58 -12.44 -9.00
CA PHE A 364 -3.98 -12.30 -9.40
C PHE A 364 -4.21 -11.03 -10.24
N PHE A 365 -3.66 -9.88 -9.83
CA PHE A 365 -3.73 -8.65 -10.62
C PHE A 365 -2.88 -8.70 -11.88
N GLN A 366 -1.71 -9.34 -11.86
CA GLN A 366 -0.93 -9.54 -13.09
C GLN A 366 -1.69 -10.35 -14.15
N ILE A 367 -2.53 -11.31 -13.71
CA ILE A 367 -3.35 -12.13 -14.62
C ILE A 367 -4.61 -11.39 -15.06
N THR A 368 -5.32 -10.73 -14.14
CA THR A 368 -6.59 -10.08 -14.45
C THR A 368 -6.42 -8.72 -15.14
N GLU A 369 -5.28 -8.06 -14.95
CA GLU A 369 -4.93 -6.77 -15.55
C GLU A 369 -3.70 -6.87 -16.45
N SER A 370 -3.50 -8.02 -17.13
CA SER A 370 -2.26 -8.27 -17.85
C SER A 370 -1.93 -7.24 -18.94
N SER A 371 -2.94 -6.64 -19.58
CA SER A 371 -2.72 -5.58 -20.57
C SER A 371 -2.01 -4.39 -19.93
N TYR A 372 -2.46 -3.95 -18.76
CA TYR A 372 -1.86 -2.82 -18.04
C TYR A 372 -0.41 -3.08 -17.66
N PHE A 373 -0.11 -4.28 -17.15
CA PHE A 373 1.27 -4.66 -16.84
C PHE A 373 2.15 -4.69 -18.11
N ARG A 374 1.64 -5.19 -19.25
CA ARG A 374 2.38 -5.13 -20.53
C ARG A 374 2.59 -3.70 -21.01
N ASP A 375 1.60 -2.83 -20.86
CA ASP A 375 1.71 -1.40 -21.21
C ASP A 375 2.71 -0.65 -20.33
N LEU A 376 2.95 -1.14 -19.10
CA LEU A 376 4.02 -0.67 -18.22
C LEU A 376 5.40 -1.26 -18.58
N GLY A 377 5.46 -2.18 -19.54
CA GLY A 377 6.68 -2.82 -20.03
C GLY A 377 7.02 -4.17 -19.38
N PHE A 378 6.12 -4.75 -18.57
CA PHE A 378 6.35 -6.07 -17.99
C PHE A 378 6.17 -7.17 -19.05
N ASP A 379 7.10 -8.12 -19.09
CA ASP A 379 6.97 -9.34 -19.89
C ASP A 379 6.19 -10.39 -19.08
N ILE A 380 4.86 -10.40 -19.24
CA ILE A 380 3.95 -11.31 -18.56
C ILE A 380 2.99 -12.04 -19.53
N PRO A 381 3.23 -13.33 -19.80
CA PRO A 381 2.50 -14.09 -20.82
C PRO A 381 1.23 -14.78 -20.28
N TYR A 382 0.53 -14.17 -19.33
CA TYR A 382 -0.61 -14.81 -18.63
C TYR A 382 -1.92 -14.75 -19.40
N THR A 383 -2.03 -13.80 -20.33
CA THR A 383 -3.16 -13.69 -21.26
C THR A 383 -2.65 -13.38 -22.67
N ASP A 384 -3.43 -13.76 -23.69
CA ASP A 384 -3.21 -13.21 -25.05
C ASP A 384 -3.72 -11.76 -25.17
N LEU A 385 -3.63 -11.20 -26.39
CA LEU A 385 -4.11 -9.85 -26.69
C LEU A 385 -5.64 -9.71 -26.57
N ASP A 386 -6.38 -10.80 -26.69
CA ASP A 386 -7.84 -10.85 -26.54
C ASP A 386 -8.27 -11.08 -25.08
N GLY A 387 -7.32 -11.21 -24.15
CA GLY A 387 -7.57 -11.44 -22.73
C GLY A 387 -7.86 -12.90 -22.36
N ARG A 388 -7.61 -13.87 -23.25
CA ARG A 388 -7.79 -15.29 -22.95
C ARG A 388 -6.63 -15.79 -22.09
N LEU A 389 -6.96 -16.55 -21.05
CA LEU A 389 -6.00 -17.07 -20.08
C LEU A 389 -5.04 -18.09 -20.69
N GLN A 390 -3.75 -17.91 -20.46
CA GLN A 390 -2.69 -18.84 -20.84
C GLN A 390 -2.39 -19.81 -19.69
N LYS A 391 -3.16 -20.91 -19.64
CA LYS A 391 -3.11 -21.91 -18.56
C LYS A 391 -1.69 -22.36 -18.21
N VAL A 392 -0.88 -22.69 -19.21
CA VAL A 392 0.48 -23.22 -19.00
C VAL A 392 1.37 -22.19 -18.30
N GLU A 393 1.30 -20.92 -18.73
CA GLU A 393 2.13 -19.84 -18.17
C GLU A 393 1.69 -19.45 -16.76
N ILE A 394 0.37 -19.41 -16.51
CA ILE A 394 -0.18 -19.16 -15.17
C ILE A 394 0.27 -20.25 -14.19
N LEU A 395 0.19 -21.53 -14.58
CA LEU A 395 0.64 -22.65 -13.72
C LEU A 395 2.14 -22.61 -13.44
N LYS A 396 2.96 -22.20 -14.42
CA LYS A 396 4.40 -21.97 -14.22
C LYS A 396 4.65 -20.84 -13.21
N ALA A 397 3.90 -19.73 -13.30
CA ALA A 397 4.02 -18.61 -12.37
C ALA A 397 3.66 -19.00 -10.92
N ILE A 398 2.55 -19.73 -10.73
CA ILE A 398 2.15 -20.26 -9.43
C ILE A 398 3.24 -21.17 -8.84
N LYS A 399 3.79 -22.07 -9.67
CA LYS A 399 4.89 -22.95 -9.23
C LYS A 399 6.14 -22.15 -8.85
N LYS A 400 6.54 -21.17 -9.66
CA LYS A 400 7.69 -20.31 -9.39
C LYS A 400 7.55 -19.57 -8.06
N LEU A 401 6.39 -18.97 -7.80
CA LEU A 401 6.11 -18.32 -6.51
C LEU A 401 6.16 -19.32 -5.34
N THR A 402 5.57 -20.50 -5.52
CA THR A 402 5.61 -21.55 -4.49
C THR A 402 7.06 -21.96 -4.17
N ASP A 403 7.88 -22.16 -5.20
CA ASP A 403 9.28 -22.53 -5.06
C ASP A 403 10.10 -21.42 -4.36
N GLN A 404 9.80 -20.13 -4.64
CA GLN A 404 10.44 -18.98 -4.00
C GLN A 404 10.23 -18.96 -2.48
N PHE A 405 9.03 -19.32 -2.01
CA PHE A 405 8.68 -19.28 -0.59
C PHE A 405 8.92 -20.59 0.14
N ARG A 406 9.26 -21.69 -0.55
CA ARG A 406 9.36 -23.04 0.02
C ARG A 406 10.27 -23.13 1.25
N LYS A 407 11.38 -22.39 1.28
CA LYS A 407 12.32 -22.42 2.42
C LYS A 407 11.67 -21.88 3.70
N GLN A 408 10.89 -20.80 3.61
CA GLN A 408 10.27 -20.16 4.77
C GLN A 408 8.89 -20.76 5.09
N TYR A 409 8.23 -21.34 4.08
CA TYR A 409 6.87 -21.87 4.15
C TYR A 409 6.83 -23.28 3.53
N PRO A 410 7.37 -24.31 4.20
CA PRO A 410 7.54 -25.65 3.62
C PRO A 410 6.21 -26.35 3.29
N ARG A 411 5.11 -25.96 3.95
CA ARG A 411 3.77 -26.50 3.73
C ARG A 411 2.99 -25.77 2.63
N LEU A 412 3.55 -24.72 2.05
CA LEU A 412 2.92 -23.97 0.96
C LEU A 412 2.73 -24.86 -0.27
N LYS A 413 1.50 -25.29 -0.50
CA LYS A 413 1.14 -26.17 -1.61
C LYS A 413 -0.21 -25.75 -2.23
N PRO A 414 -0.21 -24.83 -3.20
CA PRO A 414 -1.44 -24.40 -3.86
C PRO A 414 -2.12 -25.56 -4.62
N GLU A 415 -3.43 -25.74 -4.41
CA GLU A 415 -4.22 -26.79 -5.10
C GLU A 415 -4.61 -26.34 -6.51
N VAL A 416 -3.70 -26.51 -7.46
CA VAL A 416 -3.87 -26.03 -8.85
C VAL A 416 -4.87 -26.85 -9.68
N GLN A 417 -5.24 -28.06 -9.25
CA GLN A 417 -6.20 -28.89 -9.99
C GLN A 417 -7.62 -28.30 -9.95
N GLY A 418 -7.93 -27.51 -8.92
CA GLY A 418 -9.22 -26.82 -8.76
C GLY A 418 -9.38 -25.57 -9.63
N LEU A 419 -8.34 -25.11 -10.32
CA LEU A 419 -8.40 -23.89 -11.13
C LEU A 419 -9.24 -24.07 -12.39
N ASN A 420 -10.21 -23.17 -12.59
CA ASN A 420 -11.16 -23.21 -13.69
C ASN A 420 -10.80 -22.19 -14.77
N PHE A 421 -10.26 -22.66 -15.90
CA PHE A 421 -9.85 -21.81 -17.03
C PHE A 421 -10.97 -21.59 -18.07
N GLY A 422 -12.22 -21.93 -17.76
CA GLY A 422 -13.35 -21.80 -18.70
C GLY A 422 -13.71 -20.36 -19.05
N SER A 423 -13.49 -19.41 -18.13
CA SER A 423 -13.56 -17.97 -18.37
C SER A 423 -12.70 -17.22 -17.36
N PRO A 424 -12.32 -15.95 -17.61
CA PRO A 424 -11.64 -15.12 -16.62
C PRO A 424 -12.37 -15.06 -15.28
N THR A 425 -13.70 -14.93 -15.28
CA THR A 425 -14.53 -14.83 -14.06
C THR A 425 -14.52 -16.13 -13.26
N LEU A 426 -14.64 -17.28 -13.93
CA LEU A 426 -14.55 -18.60 -13.27
C LEU A 426 -13.15 -18.86 -12.73
N PHE A 427 -12.11 -18.44 -13.46
CA PHE A 427 -10.74 -18.51 -13.01
C PHE A 427 -10.54 -17.70 -11.73
N ALA A 428 -10.96 -16.43 -11.73
CA ALA A 428 -10.82 -15.53 -10.58
C ALA A 428 -11.44 -16.12 -9.32
N LYS A 429 -12.65 -16.70 -9.42
CA LYS A 429 -13.30 -17.45 -8.34
C LYS A 429 -12.42 -18.58 -7.81
N SER A 430 -12.04 -19.50 -8.70
CA SER A 430 -11.24 -20.69 -8.32
C SER A 430 -9.85 -20.33 -7.81
N TYR A 431 -9.28 -19.22 -8.27
CA TYR A 431 -7.97 -18.73 -7.84
C TYR A 431 -8.03 -18.19 -6.40
N LEU A 432 -9.07 -17.44 -6.03
CA LEU A 432 -9.24 -17.02 -4.63
C LEU A 432 -9.56 -18.22 -3.72
N GLN A 433 -10.29 -19.23 -4.21
CA GLN A 433 -10.48 -20.47 -3.47
C GLN A 433 -9.16 -21.22 -3.23
N MET A 434 -8.24 -21.20 -4.20
CA MET A 434 -6.88 -21.73 -4.04
C MET A 434 -6.10 -20.94 -2.96
N ILE A 435 -6.15 -19.60 -2.99
CA ILE A 435 -5.52 -18.76 -1.95
C ILE A 435 -6.10 -19.09 -0.57
N LYS A 436 -7.42 -19.18 -0.44
CA LYS A 436 -8.11 -19.53 0.82
C LYS A 436 -7.61 -20.84 1.44
N GLY A 437 -7.15 -21.78 0.61
CA GLY A 437 -6.68 -23.10 1.06
C GLY A 437 -5.17 -23.21 1.29
N LEU A 438 -4.41 -22.11 1.26
CA LEU A 438 -2.97 -22.16 1.46
C LEU A 438 -2.60 -22.48 2.92
N ASP A 439 -1.53 -23.23 3.11
CA ASP A 439 -0.84 -23.36 4.40
C ASP A 439 0.42 -22.49 4.37
N VAL A 440 0.37 -21.37 5.08
CA VAL A 440 1.48 -20.40 5.21
C VAL A 440 2.06 -20.41 6.63
N THR A 441 1.99 -21.53 7.34
CA THR A 441 2.74 -21.70 8.58
C THR A 441 4.24 -21.62 8.28
N LYS A 442 4.95 -20.75 9.00
CA LYS A 442 6.40 -20.64 8.93
C LYS A 442 7.04 -21.85 9.61
N GLU A 443 8.18 -22.28 9.09
CA GLU A 443 9.07 -23.15 9.86
C GLU A 443 9.74 -22.28 10.92
N GLU A 444 9.57 -22.63 12.21
CA GLU A 444 10.38 -22.02 13.27
C GLU A 444 11.81 -22.55 13.07
N GLY A 445 12.77 -21.64 12.90
CA GLY A 445 14.17 -22.03 12.82
C GLY A 445 14.61 -22.60 14.17
N ASP A 446 15.25 -23.76 14.15
CA ASP A 446 15.96 -24.36 15.29
C ASP A 446 17.10 -23.45 15.81
#